data_AF-A0A4Q9QKW2-F1
#
_entry.id   AF-A0A4Q9QKW2-F1
#
_cell.length_a   1.000
_cell.length_b   1.000
_cell.length_c   1.000
_cell.angle_alpha   90.00
_cell.angle_beta   90.00
_cell.angle_gamma   90.00
#
_symmetry.space_group_name_H-M   'P 1'
#
loop_
_entity.id
_entity.type
_entity.pdbx_description
1 polymer ?
#
loop_
_entity_poly.entity_id
_entity_poly.type
_entity_poly.pdbx_seq_one_letter_code
_entity_poly.pdbx_strand_id
1 'polypeptide(L)' 'MSQWNIAYSRDEAAEVLKVKSSEKPSLEQAVIWLLEWAEENLERLEPKEQPREEQTPAVRLEERFGITVTGIARD' A
#
# COMPACT_ATOMS: atom_id res chain seq x y z
N MET A 1 13.67 1.02 17.79
CA MET A 1 12.81 0.85 16.59
C MET A 1 12.61 2.21 15.98
N SER A 2 12.78 2.33 14.66
CA SER A 2 12.60 3.60 13.94
C SER A 2 11.18 3.66 13.38
N GLN A 3 10.62 4.86 13.29
CA GLN A 3 9.36 5.08 12.59
C GLN A 3 9.65 5.36 11.11
N TRP A 4 8.93 4.67 10.24
CA TRP A 4 8.98 4.83 8.80
C TRP A 4 7.61 5.22 8.27
N ASN A 5 7.62 6.09 7.29
CA ASN A 5 6.46 6.64 6.61
C ASN A 5 6.40 6.01 5.21
N ILE A 6 5.39 5.18 4.95
CA ILE A 6 5.08 4.65 3.63
C ILE A 6 4.12 5.63 2.98
N ALA A 7 4.61 6.40 2.02
CA ALA A 7 3.79 7.31 1.24
C ALA A 7 3.07 6.53 0.14
N TYR A 8 1.77 6.77 0.00
CA TYR A 8 0.94 6.18 -1.05
C TYR A 8 -0.05 7.19 -1.60
N SER A 9 -0.44 7.01 -2.86
CA SER A 9 -1.56 7.74 -3.45
C SER A 9 -2.82 6.88 -3.42
N ARG A 10 -3.95 7.47 -3.05
CA ARG A 10 -5.28 6.86 -3.11
C ARG A 10 -6.27 7.92 -3.52
N ASP A 11 -7.08 7.66 -4.56
CA ASP A 11 -8.12 8.58 -5.03
C ASP A 11 -7.60 10.03 -5.23
N GLU A 12 -6.45 10.18 -5.88
CA GLU A 12 -5.72 11.45 -6.09
C GLU A 12 -5.17 12.14 -4.83
N ALA A 13 -5.44 11.61 -3.64
CA ALA A 13 -4.87 12.07 -2.39
C ALA A 13 -3.54 11.38 -2.08
N ALA A 14 -2.58 12.15 -1.58
CA ALA A 14 -1.35 11.62 -1.01
C ALA A 14 -1.55 11.36 0.49
N GLU A 15 -1.37 10.10 0.89
CA GLU A 15 -1.53 9.63 2.26
C GLU A 15 -0.25 8.93 2.75
N VAL A 16 -0.17 8.68 4.06
CA VAL A 16 1.03 8.09 4.69
C VAL A 16 0.62 7.05 5.73
N LEU A 17 1.14 5.83 5.58
CA LEU A 17 1.06 4.78 6.61
C LEU A 17 2.32 4.79 7.47
N LYS A 18 2.15 4.94 8.78
CA LYS A 18 3.26 4.94 9.76
C LYS A 18 3.51 3.52 10.26
N VAL A 19 4.73 3.03 10.07
CA VAL A 19 5.14 1.69 10.50
C VAL A 19 6.39 1.76 11.38
N LYS A 20 6.52 0.81 12.31
CA LYS A 20 7.72 0.67 13.14
C LYS A 20 8.58 -0.45 12.58
N SER A 21 9.83 -0.14 12.23
CA SER A 21 10.81 -1.10 11.73
C SER A 21 12.20 -0.75 12.24
N SER A 22 13.05 -1.76 12.45
CA SER A 22 14.47 -1.55 12.78
C SER A 22 15.23 -0.92 11.61
N GLU A 23 14.91 -1.35 10.39
CA GLU A 23 15.59 -0.98 9.15
C GLU A 23 14.62 -0.36 8.14
N LYS A 24 15.16 0.27 7.09
CA LYS A 24 14.36 0.80 5.99
C LYS A 24 13.62 -0.35 5.32
N PRO A 25 12.28 -0.35 5.28
CA PRO A 25 11.56 -1.41 4.59
C PRO A 25 11.86 -1.37 3.09
N SER A 26 11.91 -2.55 2.48
CA SER A 26 11.95 -2.68 1.02
C SER A 26 10.60 -2.23 0.43
N LEU A 27 10.58 -1.99 -0.89
CA LEU A 27 9.34 -1.68 -1.58
C LEU A 27 8.31 -2.82 -1.43
N GLU A 28 8.75 -4.05 -1.62
CA GLU A 28 7.91 -5.25 -1.46
C GLU A 28 7.33 -5.35 -0.05
N GLN A 29 8.14 -5.11 0.98
CA GLN A 29 7.70 -5.11 2.37
C GLN A 29 6.66 -4.02 2.63
N ALA A 30 6.89 -2.81 2.12
CA ALA A 30 5.97 -1.69 2.26
C ALA A 30 4.63 -1.94 1.56
N VAL A 31 4.66 -2.54 0.37
CA VAL A 31 3.46 -2.93 -0.37
C VAL A 31 2.66 -3.98 0.42
N ILE A 32 3.33 -4.99 1.00
CA ILE A 32 2.67 -6.02 1.80
C ILE A 32 2.00 -5.40 3.03
N TRP A 33 2.73 -4.61 3.81
CA TRP A 33 2.17 -3.97 5.01
C TRP A 33 1.02 -3.02 4.69
N LEU A 34 1.11 -2.29 3.57
CA LEU A 34 0.03 -1.41 3.13
C LEU A 34 -1.19 -2.20 2.66
N LEU A 35 -1.01 -3.36 2.02
CA LEU A 35 -2.10 -4.25 1.63
C LEU A 35 -2.80 -4.83 2.85
N GLU A 36 -2.05 -5.36 3.82
CA GLU A 36 -2.60 -5.90 5.07
C GLU A 36 -3.41 -4.83 5.80
N TRP A 37 -2.85 -3.62 5.94
CA TRP A 37 -3.55 -2.50 6.55
C TRP A 37 -4.81 -2.11 5.78
N ALA A 38 -4.74 -2.02 4.44
CA ALA A 38 -5.89 -1.67 3.61
C ALA A 38 -7.01 -2.72 3.70
N GLU A 39 -6.68 -4.01 3.74
CA GLU A 39 -7.67 -5.08 3.90
C GLU A 39 -8.42 -5.04 5.24
N GLU A 40 -7.79 -4.49 6.29
CA GLU A 40 -8.39 -4.34 7.62
C GLU A 40 -9.12 -3.01 7.83
N ASN A 41 -8.73 -1.95 7.12
CA ASN A 41 -9.15 -0.57 7.43
C ASN A 41 -9.96 0.10 6.31
N LEU A 42 -9.92 -0.41 5.08
CA LEU A 42 -10.56 0.21 3.93
C LEU A 42 -11.62 -0.71 3.31
N GLU A 43 -12.65 -0.09 2.75
CA GLU A 43 -13.61 -0.80 1.93
C GLU A 43 -12.99 -1.15 0.58
N ARG A 44 -13.28 -2.36 0.10
CA ARG A 44 -12.83 -2.83 -1.20
C ARG A 44 -13.65 -2.15 -2.30
N LEU A 45 -12.98 -1.63 -3.31
CA LEU A 45 -13.58 -1.17 -4.55
C LEU A 45 -14.21 -2.32 -5.32
N GLU A 46 -15.18 -2.00 -6.17
CA GLU A 46 -15.73 -2.98 -7.10
C GLU A 46 -14.63 -3.51 -8.03
N PRO A 47 -14.55 -4.83 -8.23
CA PRO A 47 -13.59 -5.40 -9.14
C PRO A 47 -13.82 -4.89 -10.56
N LYS A 48 -12.73 -4.56 -11.26
CA LYS A 48 -12.77 -4.26 -12.69
C LYS A 48 -13.31 -5.48 -13.46
N GLU A 49 -14.03 -5.23 -14.56
CA GLU A 49 -14.65 -6.30 -15.39
C GLU A 49 -13.63 -7.34 -15.86
N GLN A 50 -12.37 -6.94 -16.03
CA GLN A 50 -11.26 -7.81 -16.38
C GLN A 50 -10.10 -7.54 -15.40
N PRO A 51 -9.91 -8.36 -14.36
CA PRO A 51 -8.77 -8.24 -13.47
C PRO A 51 -7.48 -8.62 -14.19
N ARG A 52 -6.35 -8.05 -13.77
CA ARG A 52 -5.04 -8.47 -14.27
C ARG A 52 -4.77 -9.93 -13.91
N GLU A 53 -4.15 -10.67 -14.83
CA GLU A 53 -3.77 -12.07 -14.63
C GLU A 53 -2.79 -12.24 -13.45
N GLU A 54 -1.84 -11.32 -13.32
CA GLU A 54 -0.87 -11.33 -12.22
C GLU A 54 -1.40 -10.55 -11.00
N GLN A 55 -1.68 -11.26 -9.92
CA GLN A 55 -2.28 -10.71 -8.71
C GLN A 55 -1.22 -10.48 -7.61
N THR A 56 -0.17 -9.73 -7.95
CA THR A 56 0.85 -9.31 -6.97
C THR A 56 0.23 -8.40 -5.89
N PRO A 57 0.86 -8.25 -4.71
CA PRO A 57 0.37 -7.34 -3.68
C PRO A 57 0.15 -5.89 -4.17
N ALA A 58 1.02 -5.39 -5.06
CA ALA A 58 0.88 -4.06 -5.64
C ALA A 58 -0.34 -3.97 -6.57
N VAL A 59 -0.57 -4.99 -7.40
CA VAL A 59 -1.77 -5.05 -8.27
C VAL A 59 -3.03 -5.11 -7.42
N ARG A 60 -3.04 -5.89 -6.34
CA ARG A 60 -4.20 -5.98 -5.44
C ARG A 60 -4.51 -4.64 -4.77
N LEU A 61 -3.49 -3.90 -4.33
CA LEU A 61 -3.66 -2.54 -3.81
C LEU A 61 -4.30 -1.61 -4.84
N GLU A 62 -3.81 -1.63 -6.07
CA GLU A 62 -4.33 -0.79 -7.15
C GLU A 62 -5.77 -1.17 -7.50
N GLU A 63 -6.07 -2.46 -7.71
CA GLU A 63 -7.38 -2.92 -8.19
C GLU A 63 -8.46 -2.89 -7.11
N ARG A 64 -8.11 -3.22 -5.86
CA ARG A 64 -9.10 -3.35 -4.77
C ARG A 64 -9.23 -2.09 -3.93
N PHE A 65 -8.23 -1.22 -3.93
CA PHE A 65 -8.22 -0.06 -3.04
C PHE A 65 -7.81 1.25 -3.74
N GLY A 66 -7.45 1.21 -5.04
CA GLY A 66 -6.98 2.40 -5.76
C GLY A 66 -5.65 2.94 -5.24
N ILE A 67 -4.86 2.09 -4.57
CA ILE A 67 -3.65 2.49 -3.86
C ILE A 67 -2.40 2.22 -4.70
N THR A 68 -1.47 3.18 -4.73
CA THR A 68 -0.12 3.01 -5.29
C THR A 68 0.93 3.55 -4.32
N VAL A 69 1.96 2.76 -4.03
CA VAL A 69 3.09 3.22 -3.19
C VAL A 69 3.94 4.21 -3.97
N THR A 70 4.17 5.39 -3.39
CA THR A 70 4.92 6.48 -4.02
C THR A 70 6.28 6.73 -3.36
N GLY A 71 6.48 6.28 -2.11
CA GLY A 71 7.78 6.42 -1.45
C GLY A 71 7.86 5.81 -0.06
N ILE A 72 9.10 5.71 0.44
CA ILE A 72 9.42 5.24 1.79
C ILE A 72 10.42 6.23 2.40
N ALA A 73 10.00 6.92 3.44
CA ALA A 73 10.79 7.93 4.15
C ALA A 73 10.89 7.61 5.65
N ARG A 74 11.94 8.12 6.29
CA ARG A 74 12.06 8.07 7.75
C ARG A 74 11.39 9.32 8.33
N ASP A 75 10.67 9.16 9.44
CA ASP A 75 10.12 10.29 10.23
C ASP A 75 11.23 11.05 10.96
#